data_AF-A0A2W7MJ70-F1
#
_entry.id   AF-A0A2W7MJ70-F1
#
_cell.length_a   1.000
_cell.length_b   1.000
_cell.length_c   1.000
_cell.angle_alpha   90.00
_cell.angle_beta   90.00
_cell.angle_gamma   90.00
#
_symmetry.space_group_name_H-M   'P 1'
#
loop_
_entity.id
_entity.type
_entity.pdbx_description
1 polymer ?
#
loop_
_entity_poly.entity_id
_entity_poly.type
_entity_poly.pdbx_seq_one_letter_code
_entity_poly.pdbx_strand_id
1 'polypeptide(L)'
;MPFHSHLREYREQQLNISQKEVASRLNIDHSSLSKYERGERAIPIDLLPDFKRVLNISDKDFLNMVLNKPYKSENPGLQAEEVQKQYMYGFYDELLINRGKYSSDFREIVIFLSKLNDQDLKNIKNCLKT
;
A
#
# COMPACT_ATOMS: atom_id res chain seq x y z
N MET A 1 -5.79 18.33 -9.85
CA MET A 1 -4.54 17.60 -9.56
C MET A 1 -4.33 16.51 -10.60
N PRO A 2 -3.13 16.36 -11.17
CA PRO A 2 -2.86 15.27 -12.10
C PRO A 2 -2.94 13.91 -11.39
N PHE A 3 -3.18 12.83 -12.15
CA PHE A 3 -3.35 11.47 -11.62
C PHE A 3 -2.22 11.03 -10.68
N HIS A 4 -0.96 11.33 -11.03
CA HIS A 4 0.19 10.95 -10.19
C HIS A 4 0.17 11.62 -8.80
N SER A 5 -0.35 12.84 -8.68
CA SER A 5 -0.50 13.52 -7.39
C SER A 5 -1.54 12.83 -6.52
N HIS A 6 -2.69 12.46 -7.11
CA HIS A 6 -3.72 11.70 -6.40
C HIS A 6 -3.20 10.36 -5.88
N LEU A 7 -2.44 9.64 -6.72
CA LEU A 7 -1.88 8.35 -6.35
C LEU A 7 -0.88 8.47 -5.20
N ARG A 8 -0.01 9.49 -5.25
CA ARG A 8 0.93 9.80 -4.17
C ARG A 8 0.20 10.16 -2.87
N GLU A 9 -0.78 11.04 -2.93
CA GLU A 9 -1.56 11.47 -1.77
C GLU A 9 -2.32 10.30 -1.15
N TYR A 10 -2.90 9.42 -1.97
CA TYR A 10 -3.54 8.21 -1.47
C TYR A 10 -2.54 7.33 -0.71
N ARG A 11 -1.34 7.10 -1.27
CA ARG A 11 -0.28 6.31 -0.62
C ARG A 11 0.18 6.94 0.71
N GLU A 12 0.43 8.25 0.73
CA GLU A 12 1.00 8.94 1.89
C GLU A 12 -0.03 9.21 2.98
N GLN A 13 -1.20 9.73 2.59
CA GLN A 13 -2.18 10.29 3.52
C GLN A 13 -3.26 9.28 3.93
N GLN A 14 -3.62 8.34 3.04
CA GLN A 14 -4.66 7.35 3.33
C GLN A 14 -4.06 6.03 3.81
N LEU A 15 -3.02 5.54 3.12
CA LEU A 15 -2.40 4.26 3.44
C LEU A 15 -1.25 4.36 4.44
N ASN A 16 -0.55 5.50 4.46
CA ASN A 16 0.67 5.71 5.23
C ASN A 16 1.74 4.61 4.99
N ILE A 17 1.96 4.25 3.71
CA ILE A 17 2.94 3.23 3.32
C ILE A 17 4.08 3.80 2.48
N SER A 18 5.22 3.11 2.47
CA SER A 18 6.43 3.59 1.80
C SER A 18 6.43 3.32 0.29
N GLN A 19 7.15 4.15 -0.48
CA GLN A 19 7.43 3.89 -1.90
C GLN A 19 8.12 2.52 -2.09
N LYS A 20 9.00 2.12 -1.17
CA LYS A 20 9.72 0.84 -1.26
C LYS A 20 8.78 -0.36 -1.22
N GLU A 21 7.76 -0.31 -0.36
CA GLU A 21 6.75 -1.37 -0.25
C GLU A 21 5.93 -1.48 -1.54
N VAL A 22 5.43 -0.36 -2.05
CA VAL A 22 4.62 -0.32 -3.27
C VAL A 22 5.43 -0.78 -4.48
N ALA A 23 6.68 -0.29 -4.63
CA ALA A 23 7.56 -0.69 -5.71
C ALA A 23 7.85 -2.20 -5.70
N SER A 24 8.08 -2.77 -4.51
CA SER A 24 8.27 -4.21 -4.34
C SER A 24 7.03 -5.01 -4.75
N ARG A 25 5.83 -4.55 -4.39
CA ARG A 25 4.57 -5.24 -4.71
C ARG A 25 4.16 -5.11 -6.18
N LEU A 26 4.57 -4.01 -6.82
CA LEU A 26 4.41 -3.79 -8.26
C LEU A 26 5.51 -4.49 -9.09
N ASN A 27 6.53 -5.04 -8.44
CA ASN A 27 7.71 -5.59 -9.10
C ASN A 27 8.39 -4.58 -10.05
N ILE A 28 8.56 -3.34 -9.58
CA ILE A 28 9.24 -2.25 -10.31
C ILE A 28 10.37 -1.66 -9.47
N ASP A 29 11.27 -0.93 -10.13
CA ASP A 29 12.29 -0.16 -9.42
C ASP A 29 11.66 0.93 -8.54
N HIS A 30 12.19 1.08 -7.33
CA HIS A 30 11.85 2.20 -6.44
C HIS A 30 12.01 3.56 -7.12
N SER A 31 13.06 3.71 -7.95
CA SER A 31 13.31 4.94 -8.71
C SER A 31 12.23 5.22 -9.76
N SER A 32 11.65 4.19 -10.36
CA SER A 32 10.54 4.31 -11.30
C SER A 32 9.29 4.81 -10.60
N LEU A 33 8.91 4.21 -9.46
CA LEU A 33 7.79 4.71 -8.65
C LEU A 33 7.98 6.17 -8.24
N SER A 34 9.18 6.52 -7.79
CA SER A 34 9.52 7.88 -7.38
C SER A 34 9.32 8.90 -8.53
N LYS A 35 9.77 8.57 -9.75
CA LYS A 35 9.57 9.40 -10.95
C LYS A 35 8.10 9.50 -11.35
N TYR A 36 7.36 8.41 -11.22
CA TYR A 36 5.92 8.38 -11.48
C TYR A 36 5.17 9.35 -10.56
N GLU A 37 5.36 9.23 -9.24
CA GLU A 37 4.66 10.07 -8.26
C GLU A 37 5.01 11.55 -8.35
N ARG A 38 6.25 11.88 -8.77
CA ARG A 38 6.68 13.26 -9.05
C ARG A 38 6.19 13.81 -10.39
N GLY A 39 5.63 12.97 -11.26
CA GLY A 39 5.22 13.38 -12.61
C GLY A 39 6.40 13.57 -13.59
N GLU A 40 7.61 13.17 -13.21
CA GLU A 40 8.81 13.21 -14.07
C GLU A 40 8.75 12.14 -15.18
N ARG A 41 7.96 11.09 -14.97
CA ARG A 41 7.69 10.04 -15.93
C ARG A 41 6.21 9.69 -15.89
N ALA A 42 5.58 9.53 -17.05
CA ALA A 42 4.21 9.04 -17.13
C ALA A 42 4.13 7.59 -16.65
N ILE A 43 3.06 7.26 -15.91
CA ILE A 43 2.77 5.87 -15.53
C ILE A 43 2.28 5.12 -16.77
N PRO A 44 2.88 3.97 -17.12
CA PRO A 44 2.39 3.13 -18.21
C PRO A 44 0.94 2.69 -17.97
N ILE A 45 0.11 2.74 -19.01
CA ILE A 45 -1.33 2.44 -18.93
C ILE A 45 -1.61 1.00 -18.45
N ASP A 46 -0.75 0.08 -18.85
CA ASP A 46 -0.73 -1.34 -18.48
C ASP A 46 -0.38 -1.57 -17.01
N LEU A 47 0.28 -0.62 -16.35
CA LEU A 47 0.61 -0.69 -14.92
C LEU A 47 -0.53 -0.17 -14.02
N LEU A 48 -1.52 0.52 -14.58
CA LEU A 48 -2.63 1.08 -13.81
C LEU A 48 -3.49 0.03 -13.07
N PRO A 49 -3.84 -1.12 -13.68
CA PRO A 49 -4.55 -2.18 -12.97
C PRO A 49 -3.78 -2.70 -11.76
N ASP A 50 -2.45 -2.80 -11.88
CA ASP A 50 -1.59 -3.22 -10.78
C ASP A 50 -1.51 -2.19 -9.66
N PHE A 51 -1.43 -0.90 -9.99
CA PHE A 51 -1.51 0.16 -8.97
C PHE A 51 -2.82 0.08 -8.18
N LYS A 52 -3.95 -0.07 -8.89
CA LYS A 52 -5.27 -0.20 -8.25
C LYS A 52 -5.32 -1.43 -7.33
N ARG A 53 -4.85 -2.58 -7.80
CA ARG A 53 -4.82 -3.84 -7.04
C ARG A 53 -3.90 -3.76 -5.83
N VAL A 54 -2.64 -3.36 -6.03
CA VAL A 54 -1.63 -3.30 -4.97
C VAL A 54 -2.02 -2.32 -3.88
N LEU A 55 -2.48 -1.13 -4.25
CA LEU A 55 -2.90 -0.10 -3.29
C LEU A 55 -4.33 -0.32 -2.76
N ASN A 56 -5.01 -1.38 -3.19
CA ASN A 56 -6.40 -1.69 -2.86
C ASN A 56 -7.32 -0.47 -3.02
N ILE A 57 -7.20 0.23 -4.15
CA ILE A 57 -8.00 1.43 -4.44
C ILE A 57 -9.39 0.98 -4.93
N SER A 58 -10.44 1.52 -4.32
CA SER A 58 -11.82 1.26 -4.76
C SER A 58 -12.05 1.74 -6.19
N ASP A 59 -12.99 1.12 -6.92
CA ASP A 59 -13.35 1.55 -8.28
C ASP A 59 -13.75 3.02 -8.34
N LYS A 60 -14.52 3.46 -7.34
CA LYS A 60 -14.99 4.83 -7.20
C LYS A 60 -13.82 5.80 -7.05
N ASP A 61 -12.88 5.50 -6.16
CA ASP A 61 -11.75 6.37 -5.90
C ASP A 61 -10.81 6.40 -7.09
N PHE A 62 -10.52 5.24 -7.67
CA PHE A 62 -9.68 5.14 -8.87
C PHE A 62 -10.26 5.97 -10.03
N LEU A 63 -11.56 5.86 -10.28
CA LEU A 63 -12.25 6.69 -11.28
C LEU A 63 -12.18 8.18 -10.94
N ASN A 64 -12.32 8.56 -9.66
CA ASN A 64 -12.19 9.96 -9.25
C ASN A 64 -10.77 10.49 -9.52
N MET A 65 -9.74 9.70 -9.27
CA MET A 65 -8.35 10.05 -9.56
C MET A 65 -8.12 10.26 -11.06
N VAL A 66 -8.62 9.33 -11.90
CA VAL A 66 -8.49 9.39 -13.37
C VAL A 66 -9.25 10.59 -13.94
N LEU A 67 -10.47 10.84 -13.46
CA LEU A 67 -11.30 11.95 -13.90
C LEU A 67 -10.90 13.30 -13.28
N ASN A 68 -9.85 13.32 -12.45
CA ASN A 68 -9.43 14.49 -11.68
C ASN A 68 -10.61 15.17 -10.95
N LYS A 69 -11.49 14.36 -10.35
CA LYS A 69 -12.57 14.85 -9.51
C LYS A 69 -12.03 15.12 -8.11
N PRO A 70 -12.43 16.23 -7.47
CA PRO A 70 -12.02 16.50 -6.10
C PRO A 70 -12.57 15.41 -5.17
N TYR A 71 -11.67 14.78 -4.40
CA TYR A 71 -12.06 13.86 -3.35
C TYR A 71 -12.74 14.67 -2.23
N LYS A 72 -14.02 14.40 -1.96
CA LYS A 72 -14.76 15.02 -0.86
C LYS A 72 -15.06 13.97 0.20
N SER A 73 -14.29 14.05 1.28
CA SER A 73 -14.53 13.31 2.50
C SER A 73 -15.32 14.19 3.47
N GLU A 74 -16.39 13.65 4.05
CA GLU A 74 -17.15 14.31 5.12
C GLU A 74 -16.39 14.25 6.46
N ASN A 75 -15.50 13.26 6.64
CA ASN A 75 -14.60 13.14 7.80
C ASN A 75 -13.29 12.45 7.38
N PRO A 76 -12.24 13.22 7.02
CA PRO A 76 -11.03 12.67 6.41
C PRO A 76 -10.27 11.64 7.26
N GLY A 77 -10.26 11.81 8.58
CA GLY A 77 -9.51 10.92 9.49
C GLY A 77 -10.11 9.52 9.58
N LEU A 78 -11.43 9.42 9.75
CA LEU A 78 -12.13 8.12 9.80
C LEU A 78 -11.99 7.34 8.49
N GLN A 79 -12.04 8.05 7.36
CA GLN A 79 -11.87 7.43 6.05
C GLN A 79 -10.45 6.90 5.84
N ALA A 80 -9.42 7.65 6.26
CA ALA A 80 -8.04 7.18 6.17
C ALA A 80 -7.83 5.90 7.00
N GLU A 81 -8.35 5.86 8.23
CA GLU A 81 -8.27 4.67 9.08
C GLU A 81 -8.95 3.45 8.45
N GLU A 82 -10.15 3.64 7.88
CA GLU A 82 -10.88 2.57 7.21
C GLU A 82 -10.19 2.08 5.94
N VAL A 83 -9.67 2.99 5.12
CA VAL A 83 -8.87 2.68 3.93
C VAL A 83 -7.60 1.93 4.31
N GLN A 84 -6.91 2.34 5.37
CA GLN A 84 -5.73 1.66 5.88
C GLN A 84 -6.06 0.23 6.35
N LYS A 85 -7.17 0.04 7.08
CA LYS A 85 -7.64 -1.29 7.49
C LYS A 85 -7.97 -2.18 6.29
N GLN A 86 -8.70 -1.65 5.30
CA GLN A 86 -9.03 -2.39 4.09
C GLN A 86 -7.78 -2.80 3.30
N TYR A 87 -6.81 -1.91 3.16
CA TYR A 87 -5.51 -2.23 2.57
C TYR A 87 -4.80 -3.34 3.34
N MET A 88 -4.77 -3.26 4.67
CA MET A 88 -4.18 -4.30 5.52
C MET A 88 -4.87 -5.64 5.36
N TYR A 89 -6.20 -5.70 5.36
CA TYR A 89 -6.93 -6.95 5.13
C TYR A 89 -6.59 -7.56 3.77
N GLY A 90 -6.62 -6.78 2.69
CA GLY A 90 -6.25 -7.26 1.36
C GLY A 90 -4.79 -7.70 1.26
N PHE A 91 -3.88 -6.99 1.94
CA PHE A 91 -2.47 -7.36 2.03
C PHE A 91 -2.26 -8.70 2.75
N TYR A 92 -2.95 -8.90 3.89
CA TYR A 92 -2.93 -10.19 4.58
C TYR A 92 -3.49 -11.28 3.67
N ASP A 93 -4.66 -11.10 3.07
CA ASP A 93 -5.25 -12.10 2.15
C ASP A 93 -4.29 -12.50 1.02
N GLU A 94 -3.60 -11.54 0.39
CA GLU A 94 -2.61 -11.82 -0.65
C GLU A 94 -1.41 -12.64 -0.12
N LEU A 95 -0.96 -12.39 1.11
CA LEU A 95 0.07 -13.20 1.77
C LEU A 95 -0.44 -14.59 2.18
N LEU A 96 -1.70 -14.68 2.65
CA LEU A 96 -2.34 -15.88 3.19
C LEU A 96 -2.68 -16.88 2.06
N ILE A 97 -3.19 -16.39 0.93
CA ILE A 97 -3.55 -17.21 -0.24
C ILE A 97 -2.31 -17.88 -0.86
N ASN A 98 -1.19 -17.17 -0.92
CA ASN A 98 0.03 -17.65 -1.56
C ASN A 98 0.84 -18.66 -0.74
N ARG A 99 0.53 -18.87 0.55
CA ARG A 99 1.33 -19.73 1.44
C ARG A 99 0.64 -21.00 1.95
N GLY A 100 -0.63 -21.24 1.59
CA GLY A 100 -1.38 -22.38 2.11
C GLY A 100 -1.63 -22.26 3.62
N LYS A 101 -2.57 -23.05 4.15
CA LYS A 101 -3.02 -23.03 5.56
C LYS A 101 -1.84 -22.85 6.52
N TYR A 102 -1.82 -21.71 7.20
CA TYR A 102 -0.79 -21.42 8.20
C TYR A 102 -0.67 -22.53 9.24
N SER A 103 0.55 -22.98 9.48
CA SER A 103 0.87 -23.70 10.71
C SER A 103 0.52 -22.80 11.91
N SER A 104 0.24 -23.43 13.06
CA SER A 104 0.16 -22.74 14.35
C SER A 104 1.30 -21.73 14.53
N ASP A 105 2.49 -22.11 14.10
CA ASP A 105 3.74 -21.37 14.32
C ASP A 105 3.74 -20.01 13.64
N PHE A 106 3.17 -19.88 12.43
CA PHE A 106 3.08 -18.56 11.80
C PHE A 106 2.11 -17.63 12.54
N ARG A 107 0.98 -18.16 13.01
CA ARG A 107 0.03 -17.38 13.81
C ARG A 107 0.68 -16.93 15.12
N GLU A 108 1.45 -17.80 15.75
CA GLU A 108 2.24 -17.46 16.94
C GLU A 108 3.28 -16.39 16.66
N ILE A 109 3.99 -16.45 15.52
CA ILE A 109 4.93 -15.40 15.10
C ILE A 109 4.21 -14.07 14.91
N VAL A 110 3.05 -14.03 14.24
CA VAL A 110 2.30 -12.78 14.05
C VAL A 110 1.84 -12.19 15.39
N ILE A 111 1.31 -13.02 16.29
CA ILE A 111 0.92 -12.60 17.65
C ILE A 111 2.12 -12.12 18.45
N PHE A 112 3.29 -12.74 18.28
CA PHE A 112 4.53 -12.29 18.91
C PHE A 112 4.95 -10.92 18.39
N LEU A 113 4.99 -10.75 17.06
CA LEU A 113 5.36 -9.48 16.42
C LEU A 113 4.41 -8.35 16.82
N SER A 114 3.11 -8.61 16.97
CA SER A 114 2.13 -7.58 17.36
C SER A 114 2.31 -7.05 18.79
N LYS A 115 3.10 -7.73 19.62
CA LYS A 115 3.39 -7.34 21.02
C LYS A 115 4.70 -6.57 21.15
N LEU A 116 5.51 -6.50 20.10
CA LEU A 116 6.80 -5.81 20.11
C LEU A 116 6.61 -4.30 20.00
N ASN A 117 7.54 -3.55 20.59
CA ASN A 117 7.62 -2.11 20.36
C ASN A 117 8.29 -1.81 19.00
N ASP A 118 8.21 -0.55 18.56
CA ASP A 118 8.77 -0.11 17.28
C ASP A 118 10.28 -0.34 17.14
N GLN A 119 11.03 -0.28 18.26
CA GLN A 119 12.47 -0.47 18.26
C GLN A 119 12.83 -1.94 18.01
N ASP A 120 12.12 -2.85 18.66
CA ASP A 120 12.29 -4.29 18.50
C ASP A 120 11.89 -4.74 17.09
N LEU A 121 10.79 -4.19 16.55
CA LEU A 121 10.38 -4.44 15.17
C LEU A 121 11.44 -3.98 14.16
N LYS A 122 12.04 -2.80 14.36
CA LYS A 122 13.15 -2.32 13.52
C LYS A 122 14.36 -3.25 13.58
N ASN A 123 14.71 -3.74 14.77
CA ASN A 123 15.83 -4.66 14.96
C ASN A 123 15.60 -5.97 14.21
N ILE A 124 14.42 -6.59 14.35
CA ILE A 124 14.05 -7.81 13.62
C ILE A 124 14.09 -7.57 12.11
N LYS A 125 13.53 -6.45 11.63
CA LYS A 125 13.57 -6.11 10.20
C LYS A 125 15.00 -6.01 9.66
N ASN A 126 15.95 -5.56 10.46
CA ASN A 126 17.35 -5.52 10.07
C ASN A 126 18.00 -6.90 10.03
N CYS A 127 17.61 -7.81 10.93
CA CYS A 127 18.08 -9.20 10.93
C CYS A 127 17.54 -10.01 9.74
N LEU A 128 16.33 -9.70 9.25
CA LEU A 128 15.68 -10.39 8.13
C LEU A 128 16.13 -9.89 6.75
N LYS A 129 16.94 -8.83 6.67
CA LYS A 129 17.56 -8.39 5.41
C LYS A 129 18.75 -9.32 5.07
N THR A 130 18.45 -10.53 4.62
CA THR A 130 19.38 -11.37 3.84
C THR A 130 19.47 -10.88 2.41
#